data_AF-A0A517JRU6-F1
#
_entry.id   AF-A0A517JRU6-F1
#
_cell.length_a   1.000
_cell.length_b   1.000
_cell.length_c   1.000
_cell.angle_alpha   90.00
_cell.angle_beta   90.00
_cell.angle_gamma   90.00
#
_symmetry.space_group_name_H-M   'P 1'
#
loop_
_entity.id
_entity.type
_entity.pdbx_description
1 polymer ?
#
loop_
_entity_poly.entity_id
_entity_poly.type
_entity_poly.pdbx_seq_one_letter_code
_entity_poly.pdbx_strand_id
1 'polypeptide(L)'
;EWPFDMVVIDELSTFKSPKSQRFKSIKKKLPLINRFIGLTGTPSPNSLQDLWAQVYLIDRGERLESSFSRYRERYFKPTHQVSEHVFKWELRDGSEEKIYKQIEDICLSMKAKDYLDMPDRVDTKQTVVLSEKERKVYEELEKNYILESEEEGTVVAQNGASLSQKLLQLSNGAVYTDEEDVRLIHDKKLDKLEEIIEESQGQPILLFYNFKHDKERILQRFKEATTLEDSNYKERWNSGDIKLLIAHPASAGHGLNLQQGGHIIVWFGLTWS
;
A
#
# COMPACT_ATOMS: atom_id res chain seq x y z
N GLU A 1 -8.87 6.63 -34.63
CA GLU A 1 -10.22 7.10 -34.24
C GLU A 1 -10.52 6.66 -32.80
N TRP A 2 -11.47 7.30 -32.11
CA TRP A 2 -11.90 6.93 -30.76
C TRP A 2 -13.39 6.53 -30.81
N PRO A 3 -13.72 5.24 -30.68
CA PRO A 3 -15.09 4.76 -30.92
C PRO A 3 -15.96 4.68 -29.67
N PHE A 4 -15.51 5.19 -28.52
CA PHE A 4 -16.18 5.00 -27.23
C PHE A 4 -16.86 6.27 -26.72
N ASP A 5 -18.19 6.27 -26.66
CA ASP A 5 -18.97 7.38 -26.10
C ASP A 5 -18.92 7.45 -24.57
N MET A 6 -18.70 6.30 -23.90
CA MET A 6 -18.57 6.18 -22.45
C MET A 6 -17.23 5.55 -22.06
N VAL A 7 -16.62 6.07 -21.00
CA VAL A 7 -15.44 5.47 -20.35
C VAL A 7 -15.75 5.19 -18.90
N VAL A 8 -15.49 3.95 -18.48
CA VAL A 8 -15.50 3.52 -17.09
C VAL A 8 -14.07 3.18 -16.68
N ILE A 9 -13.56 3.83 -15.65
CA ILE A 9 -12.25 3.52 -15.07
C ILE A 9 -12.46 2.84 -13.73
N ASP A 10 -12.03 1.58 -13.64
CA ASP A 10 -11.85 0.91 -12.37
C ASP A 10 -10.56 1.41 -11.69
N GLU A 11 -10.59 1.55 -10.37
CA GLU A 11 -9.54 2.14 -9.55
C GLU A 11 -9.07 3.54 -10.01
N LEU A 12 -10.02 4.49 -10.03
CA LEU A 12 -9.81 5.89 -10.44
C LEU A 12 -8.69 6.58 -9.63
N SER A 13 -8.38 6.13 -8.42
CA SER A 13 -7.31 6.69 -7.59
C SER A 13 -5.93 6.60 -8.28
N THR A 14 -5.75 5.67 -9.23
CA THR A 14 -4.55 5.58 -10.07
C THR A 14 -4.32 6.81 -10.97
N PHE A 15 -5.34 7.66 -11.15
CA PHE A 15 -5.30 8.90 -11.93
C PHE A 15 -5.09 10.17 -11.08
N LYS A 16 -4.75 10.04 -9.79
CA LYS A 16 -4.54 11.18 -8.87
C LYS A 16 -3.51 12.24 -9.34
N SER A 17 -2.50 11.82 -10.11
CA SER A 17 -1.44 12.73 -10.56
C SER A 17 -1.72 13.29 -11.95
N PRO A 18 -1.90 14.62 -12.09
CA PRO A 18 -2.12 15.26 -13.39
C PRO A 18 -0.87 15.26 -14.27
N LYS A 19 0.30 14.94 -13.70
CA LYS A 19 1.57 14.81 -14.42
C LYS A 19 1.77 13.43 -15.03
N SER A 20 1.02 12.42 -14.58
CA SER A 20 1.16 11.03 -15.01
C SER A 20 0.85 10.85 -16.50
N GLN A 21 1.52 9.87 -17.14
CA GLN A 21 1.26 9.56 -18.54
C GLN A 21 -0.16 9.03 -18.77
N ARG A 22 -0.70 8.27 -17.82
CA ARG A 22 -2.08 7.77 -17.85
C ARG A 22 -3.08 8.92 -17.93
N PHE A 23 -2.96 9.89 -17.01
CA PHE A 23 -3.82 11.08 -16.99
C PHE A 23 -3.71 11.89 -18.29
N LYS A 24 -2.48 12.18 -18.75
CA LYS A 24 -2.26 12.94 -20.00
C LYS A 24 -2.85 12.23 -21.22
N SER A 25 -2.79 10.91 -21.27
CA SER A 25 -3.29 10.12 -22.38
C SER A 25 -4.81 10.15 -22.46
N ILE A 26 -5.50 9.90 -21.34
CA ILE A 26 -6.97 9.93 -21.32
C ILE A 26 -7.52 11.36 -21.47
N LYS A 27 -6.84 12.36 -20.90
CA LYS A 27 -7.22 13.78 -21.02
C LYS A 27 -7.33 14.24 -22.47
N LYS A 28 -6.44 13.77 -23.36
CA LYS A 28 -6.50 14.08 -24.81
C LYS A 28 -7.75 13.52 -25.50
N LYS A 29 -8.35 12.48 -24.92
CA LYS A 29 -9.55 11.81 -25.46
C LYS A 29 -10.84 12.35 -24.86
N LEU A 30 -10.78 13.08 -23.74
CA LEU A 30 -11.96 13.66 -23.09
C LEU A 30 -12.92 14.38 -24.04
N PRO A 31 -12.48 15.21 -25.01
CA PRO A 31 -13.42 15.88 -25.92
C PRO A 31 -14.29 14.93 -26.75
N LEU A 32 -13.85 13.68 -26.92
CA LEU A 32 -14.53 12.62 -27.68
C LEU A 32 -15.37 11.70 -26.79
N ILE A 33 -15.41 11.95 -25.47
CA ILE A 33 -16.11 11.12 -24.48
C ILE A 33 -17.33 11.90 -23.97
N ASN A 34 -18.51 11.30 -24.13
CA ASN A 34 -19.78 11.89 -23.67
C ASN A 34 -20.02 11.62 -22.19
N ARG A 35 -19.62 10.45 -21.68
CA ARG A 35 -19.81 10.08 -20.27
C ARG A 35 -18.56 9.44 -19.68
N PHE A 36 -18.16 9.92 -18.50
CA PHE A 36 -17.02 9.41 -17.78
C PHE A 36 -17.47 8.95 -16.38
N ILE A 37 -17.12 7.71 -16.02
CA ILE A 37 -17.43 7.11 -14.73
C ILE A 37 -16.11 6.60 -14.14
N GLY A 38 -15.85 6.93 -12.89
CA GLY A 38 -14.72 6.37 -12.15
C GLY A 38 -15.20 5.62 -10.93
N LEU A 39 -14.66 4.42 -10.72
CA LEU A 39 -14.89 3.58 -9.57
C LEU A 39 -13.66 3.64 -8.68
N THR A 40 -13.84 3.82 -7.38
CA THR A 40 -12.74 3.85 -6.42
C THR A 40 -13.23 3.51 -5.02
N GLY A 41 -12.50 2.63 -4.32
CA GLY A 41 -12.72 2.38 -2.88
C GLY A 41 -12.12 3.48 -1.99
N THR A 42 -11.22 4.30 -2.54
CA THR A 42 -10.50 5.37 -1.83
C THR A 42 -10.36 6.60 -2.73
N PRO A 43 -11.35 7.50 -2.77
CA PRO A 43 -11.34 8.65 -3.66
C PRO A 43 -10.21 9.65 -3.34
N SER A 44 -9.67 9.67 -2.12
CA SER A 44 -8.57 10.56 -1.72
C SER A 44 -7.51 9.80 -0.94
N PRO A 45 -6.45 9.29 -1.61
CA PRO A 45 -5.45 8.49 -0.93
C PRO A 45 -4.54 9.29 0.03
N ASN A 46 -4.26 10.58 -0.21
CA ASN A 46 -3.28 11.33 0.62
C ASN A 46 -3.59 12.83 0.86
N SER A 47 -4.35 13.51 -0.01
CA SER A 47 -4.70 14.93 0.14
C SER A 47 -5.89 15.30 -0.76
N LEU A 48 -6.73 16.25 -0.36
CA LEU A 48 -7.77 16.85 -1.22
C LEU A 48 -7.19 17.45 -2.52
N GLN A 49 -5.87 17.67 -2.60
CA GLN A 49 -5.21 18.04 -3.86
C GLN A 49 -5.35 16.96 -4.94
N ASP A 50 -5.34 15.68 -4.55
CA ASP A 50 -5.40 14.53 -5.45
C ASP A 50 -6.79 14.32 -6.08
N LEU A 51 -7.84 14.96 -5.53
CA LEU A 51 -9.19 14.92 -6.09
C LEU A 51 -9.29 15.67 -7.42
N TRP A 52 -8.47 16.72 -7.62
CA TRP A 52 -8.57 17.57 -8.81
C TRP A 52 -8.49 16.77 -10.09
N ALA A 53 -7.49 15.90 -10.20
CA ALA A 53 -7.27 15.13 -11.41
C ALA A 53 -8.47 14.21 -11.69
N GLN A 54 -9.00 13.56 -10.66
CA GLN A 54 -10.13 12.64 -10.78
C GLN A 54 -11.40 13.38 -11.21
N VAL A 55 -11.75 14.48 -10.55
CA VAL A 55 -12.94 15.30 -10.88
C VAL A 55 -12.79 15.95 -12.26
N TYR A 56 -11.60 16.42 -12.62
CA TYR A 56 -11.33 16.98 -13.95
C TYR A 56 -11.59 15.98 -15.08
N LEU A 57 -11.37 14.67 -14.87
CA LEU A 57 -11.72 13.66 -15.89
C LEU A 57 -13.24 13.50 -16.04
N ILE A 58 -14.00 13.79 -14.99
CA ILE A 58 -15.46 13.67 -14.97
C ILE A 58 -16.13 14.89 -15.61
N ASP A 59 -15.77 16.10 -15.16
CA ASP A 59 -16.49 17.34 -15.51
C ASP A 59 -15.64 18.39 -16.24
N ARG A 60 -14.38 18.07 -16.54
CA ARG A 60 -13.43 18.94 -17.26
C ARG A 60 -13.13 20.27 -16.55
N GLY A 61 -13.27 20.30 -15.22
CA GLY A 61 -12.89 21.42 -14.36
C GLY A 61 -14.02 22.42 -14.10
N GLU A 62 -15.27 21.98 -14.26
CA GLU A 62 -16.47 22.77 -13.94
C GLU A 62 -16.55 23.07 -12.45
N ARG A 63 -16.38 22.05 -11.60
CA ARG A 63 -16.44 22.19 -10.13
C ARG A 63 -15.11 22.68 -9.56
N LEU A 64 -14.03 21.95 -9.83
CA LEU A 64 -12.73 22.14 -9.16
C LEU A 64 -11.70 22.91 -10.01
N GLU A 65 -12.13 23.88 -10.82
CA GLU A 65 -11.29 24.68 -11.72
C GLU A 65 -10.70 23.92 -12.92
N SER A 66 -10.51 24.64 -14.03
CA SER A 66 -9.96 24.11 -15.29
C SER A 66 -8.45 23.83 -15.26
N SER A 67 -7.73 24.31 -14.23
CA SER A 67 -6.32 24.05 -14.04
C SER A 67 -5.98 23.71 -12.58
N PHE A 68 -5.04 22.78 -12.40
CA PHE A 68 -4.57 22.37 -11.08
C PHE A 68 -3.99 23.55 -10.28
N SER A 69 -3.29 24.47 -10.94
CA SER A 69 -2.75 25.66 -10.28
C SER A 69 -3.85 26.55 -9.69
N ARG A 70 -4.93 26.80 -10.45
CA ARG A 70 -6.06 27.59 -9.95
C ARG A 70 -6.80 26.91 -8.81
N TYR A 71 -7.03 25.60 -8.93
CA TYR A 71 -7.59 24.80 -7.84
C TYR A 71 -6.75 24.94 -6.56
N ARG A 72 -5.43 24.77 -6.70
CA ARG A 72 -4.50 24.86 -5.59
C ARG A 72 -4.48 26.25 -4.97
N GLU A 73 -4.42 27.31 -5.76
CA GLU A 73 -4.43 28.70 -5.28
C GLU A 73 -5.75 29.07 -4.58
N ARG A 74 -6.88 28.59 -5.10
CA ARG A 74 -8.21 28.85 -4.56
C ARG A 74 -8.45 28.17 -3.22
N TYR A 75 -8.09 26.90 -3.09
CA TYR A 75 -8.46 26.10 -1.92
C TYR A 75 -7.32 25.87 -0.92
N PHE A 76 -6.07 26.08 -1.33
CA PHE A 76 -4.89 25.83 -0.51
C PHE A 76 -4.03 27.09 -0.37
N LYS A 77 -3.21 27.12 0.68
CA LYS A 77 -2.22 28.16 0.95
C LYS A 77 -0.82 27.54 1.05
N PRO A 78 0.21 28.18 0.47
CA PRO A 78 1.58 27.74 0.68
C PRO A 78 1.96 27.99 2.15
N THR A 79 2.70 27.07 2.75
CA THR A 79 3.17 27.19 4.13
C THR A 79 4.67 27.41 4.17
N HIS A 80 5.46 26.35 4.37
CA HIS A 80 6.91 26.42 4.36
C HIS A 80 7.47 25.80 3.07
N GLN A 81 8.64 26.31 2.69
CA GLN A 81 9.43 25.81 1.58
C GLN A 81 10.11 24.50 2.01
N VAL A 82 9.83 23.42 1.28
CA VAL A 82 10.40 22.08 1.49
C VAL A 82 11.71 21.92 0.71
N SER A 83 11.85 22.62 -0.42
CA SER A 83 13.10 22.72 -1.20
C SER A 83 13.09 23.94 -2.12
N GLU A 84 14.19 24.21 -2.83
CA GLU A 84 14.42 25.40 -3.67
C GLU A 84 13.23 25.77 -4.60
N HIS A 85 12.40 24.79 -4.98
CA HIS A 85 11.19 25.00 -5.79
C HIS A 85 9.91 24.26 -5.32
N VAL A 86 9.88 23.72 -4.09
CA VAL A 86 8.73 22.97 -3.58
C VAL A 86 8.22 23.60 -2.28
N PHE A 87 6.96 24.01 -2.28
CA PHE A 87 6.25 24.47 -1.09
C PHE A 87 5.28 23.40 -0.61
N LYS A 88 5.16 23.24 0.72
CA LYS A 88 4.07 22.48 1.29
C LYS A 88 2.79 23.31 1.23
N TRP A 89 1.70 22.70 0.79
CA TRP A 89 0.41 23.35 0.65
C TRP A 89 -0.54 22.78 1.70
N GLU A 90 -1.18 23.69 2.45
CA GLU A 90 -2.18 23.33 3.43
C GLU A 90 -3.54 23.86 3.01
N LEU A 91 -4.58 23.20 3.47
CA LEU A 91 -5.94 23.57 3.15
C LEU A 91 -6.25 24.95 3.78
N ARG A 92 -6.97 25.80 3.05
CA ARG A 92 -7.52 27.03 3.64
C ARG A 92 -8.75 26.69 4.48
N ASP A 93 -9.02 27.50 5.48
CA ASP A 93 -10.15 27.30 6.40
C ASP A 93 -11.48 27.31 5.61
N GLY A 94 -12.31 26.30 5.86
CA GLY A 94 -13.59 26.09 5.17
C GLY A 94 -13.47 25.66 3.69
N SER A 95 -12.28 25.42 3.16
CA SER A 95 -12.14 24.88 1.79
C SER A 95 -12.58 23.44 1.68
N GLU A 96 -12.44 22.63 2.74
CA GLU A 96 -12.87 21.22 2.75
C GLU A 96 -14.35 21.10 2.44
N GLU A 97 -15.18 21.77 3.23
CA GLU A 97 -16.65 21.78 3.07
C GLU A 97 -17.06 22.31 1.69
N LYS A 98 -16.38 23.33 1.18
CA LYS A 98 -16.63 23.88 -0.16
C LYS A 98 -16.32 22.88 -1.26
N ILE A 99 -15.21 22.17 -1.17
CA ILE A 99 -14.83 21.13 -2.14
C ILE A 99 -15.87 20.02 -2.12
N TYR A 100 -16.22 19.49 -0.94
CA TYR A 100 -17.22 18.43 -0.84
C TYR A 100 -18.57 18.85 -1.40
N LYS A 101 -19.05 20.05 -1.03
CA LYS A 101 -20.32 20.58 -1.55
C LYS A 101 -20.33 20.73 -3.07
N GLN A 102 -19.19 21.06 -3.68
CA GLN A 102 -19.11 21.21 -5.13
C GLN A 102 -19.19 19.89 -5.87
N ILE A 103 -18.73 18.79 -5.26
CA ILE A 103 -18.66 17.47 -5.93
C ILE A 103 -19.75 16.51 -5.47
N GLU A 104 -20.59 16.92 -4.52
CA GLU A 104 -21.63 16.10 -3.89
C GLU A 104 -22.57 15.46 -4.92
N ASP A 105 -22.93 16.19 -5.97
CA ASP A 105 -23.88 15.74 -6.99
C ASP A 105 -23.29 14.76 -8.02
N ILE A 106 -21.95 14.66 -8.10
CA ILE A 106 -21.24 13.76 -9.02
C ILE A 106 -20.52 12.62 -8.31
N CYS A 107 -20.55 12.59 -6.98
CA CYS A 107 -19.89 11.57 -6.16
C CYS A 107 -20.92 10.76 -5.38
N LEU A 108 -21.12 9.51 -5.79
CA LEU A 108 -21.85 8.53 -4.99
C LEU A 108 -20.86 7.78 -4.09
N SER A 109 -20.99 7.94 -2.78
CA SER A 109 -20.22 7.18 -1.78
C SER A 109 -21.14 6.29 -0.98
N MET A 110 -20.85 4.99 -0.96
CA MET A 110 -21.57 4.01 -0.14
C MET A 110 -20.57 3.48 0.88
N LYS A 111 -20.84 3.64 2.18
CA LYS A 111 -20.03 2.99 3.20
C LYS A 111 -20.54 1.57 3.38
N ALA A 112 -19.65 0.59 3.33
CA ALA A 112 -20.00 -0.82 3.53
C ALA A 112 -20.86 -1.03 4.79
N LYS A 113 -20.51 -0.36 5.90
CA LYS A 113 -21.26 -0.41 7.18
C LYS A 113 -22.71 0.08 7.12
N ASP A 114 -23.07 0.90 6.12
CA ASP A 114 -24.43 1.45 6.01
C ASP A 114 -25.36 0.45 5.27
N TYR A 115 -24.79 -0.57 4.61
CA TYR A 115 -25.54 -1.47 3.71
C TYR A 115 -25.19 -2.97 3.87
N LEU A 116 -24.10 -3.31 4.55
CA LEU A 116 -23.62 -4.69 4.74
C LEU A 116 -23.52 -4.97 6.23
N ASP A 117 -24.12 -6.09 6.66
CA ASP A 117 -23.89 -6.67 7.98
C ASP A 117 -22.55 -7.40 7.94
N MET A 118 -21.51 -6.76 8.50
CA MET A 118 -20.17 -7.30 8.55
C MET A 118 -19.76 -7.53 10.01
N PRO A 119 -19.04 -8.61 10.32
CA PRO A 119 -18.49 -8.81 11.65
C PRO A 119 -17.48 -7.71 11.98
N ASP A 120 -17.29 -7.44 13.26
CA ASP A 120 -16.31 -6.47 13.74
C ASP A 120 -14.89 -6.88 13.32
N ARG A 121 -14.11 -5.91 12.82
CA ARG A 121 -12.68 -6.13 12.57
C ARG A 121 -11.93 -6.12 13.89
N VAL A 122 -11.32 -7.25 14.22
CA VAL A 122 -10.44 -7.37 15.40
C VAL A 122 -8.99 -7.20 14.97
N ASP A 123 -8.34 -6.15 15.48
CA ASP A 123 -6.91 -5.92 15.27
C ASP A 123 -6.12 -6.44 16.48
N THR A 124 -5.25 -7.44 16.27
CA THR A 124 -4.39 -8.01 17.32
C THR A 124 -2.92 -7.70 17.06
N LYS A 125 -2.22 -7.18 18.06
CA LYS A 125 -0.77 -6.93 18.00
C LYS A 125 -0.01 -8.12 18.55
N GLN A 126 0.80 -8.74 17.71
CA GLN A 126 1.68 -9.86 18.10
C GLN A 126 3.09 -9.32 18.33
N THR A 127 3.53 -9.34 19.59
CA THR A 127 4.85 -8.82 19.99
C THR A 127 5.90 -9.90 19.91
N VAL A 128 7.00 -9.62 19.21
CA VAL A 128 8.19 -10.48 19.15
C VAL A 128 9.36 -9.73 19.78
N VAL A 129 10.09 -10.38 20.67
CA VAL A 129 11.16 -9.75 21.46
C VAL A 129 12.52 -10.27 20.99
N LEU A 130 13.40 -9.34 20.60
CA LEU A 130 14.79 -9.65 20.26
C LEU A 130 15.53 -10.17 21.50
N SER A 131 16.42 -11.14 21.31
CA SER A 131 17.37 -11.52 22.35
C SER A 131 18.36 -10.38 22.62
N GLU A 132 19.05 -10.40 23.76
CA GLU A 132 20.07 -9.38 24.05
C GLU A 132 21.16 -9.30 22.97
N LYS A 133 21.50 -10.44 22.36
CA LYS A 133 22.49 -10.49 21.27
C LYS A 133 21.95 -9.83 20.00
N GLU A 134 20.75 -10.18 19.56
CA GLU A 134 20.11 -9.58 18.38
C GLU A 134 19.84 -8.09 18.59
N ARG A 135 19.45 -7.70 19.80
CA ARG A 135 19.22 -6.30 20.17
C ARG A 135 20.50 -5.48 20.06
N LYS A 136 21.64 -6.02 20.47
CA LYS A 136 22.94 -5.36 20.27
C LYS A 136 23.27 -5.15 18.80
N VAL A 137 23.00 -6.14 17.94
CA VAL A 137 23.18 -6.02 16.49
C VAL A 137 22.27 -4.93 15.91
N TYR A 138 21.01 -4.86 16.36
CA TYR A 138 20.09 -3.78 15.98
C TYR A 138 20.65 -2.39 16.38
N GLU A 139 21.07 -2.24 17.64
CA GLU A 139 21.57 -0.98 18.19
C GLU A 139 22.90 -0.54 17.56
N GLU A 140 23.74 -1.50 17.19
CA GLU A 140 24.98 -1.25 16.45
C GLU A 140 24.71 -0.69 15.06
N LEU A 141 23.78 -1.29 14.30
CA LEU A 141 23.37 -0.78 13.00
C LEU A 141 22.72 0.60 13.11
N GLU A 142 21.85 0.79 14.11
CA GLU A 142 21.17 2.06 14.37
C GLU A 142 22.18 3.19 14.66
N LYS A 143 23.21 2.90 15.46
CA LYS A 143 24.19 3.89 15.87
C LYS A 143 25.25 4.17 14.80
N ASN A 144 25.77 3.11 14.18
CA ASN A 144 26.96 3.21 13.33
C ASN A 144 26.63 3.24 11.83
N TYR A 145 25.37 2.96 11.45
CA TYR A 145 24.94 2.83 10.05
C TYR A 145 25.61 1.69 9.27
N ILE A 146 26.41 0.86 9.96
CA ILE A 146 27.15 -0.25 9.39
C ILE A 146 27.15 -1.43 10.35
N LEU A 147 27.05 -2.64 9.80
CA LEU A 147 27.38 -3.89 10.49
C LEU A 147 28.41 -4.64 9.66
N GLU A 148 29.62 -4.78 10.18
CA GLU A 148 30.71 -5.50 9.52
C GLU A 148 30.64 -7.00 9.85
N SER A 149 30.90 -7.84 8.86
CA SER A 149 31.08 -9.28 9.04
C SER A 149 31.87 -9.83 7.86
N GLU A 150 33.00 -10.49 8.11
CA GLU A 150 33.80 -11.13 7.06
C GLU A 150 33.09 -12.36 6.46
N GLU A 151 32.29 -13.07 7.27
CA GLU A 151 31.60 -14.29 6.84
C GLU A 151 30.19 -14.03 6.30
N GLU A 152 29.47 -13.07 6.90
CA GLU A 152 28.05 -12.82 6.59
C GLU A 152 27.83 -11.58 5.71
N GLY A 153 28.91 -10.93 5.29
CA GLY A 153 28.90 -9.70 4.49
C GLY A 153 28.57 -8.44 5.31
N THR A 154 29.01 -7.30 4.77
CA THR A 154 28.82 -5.99 5.38
C THR A 154 27.46 -5.41 5.03
N VAL A 155 26.74 -4.90 6.02
CA VAL A 155 25.47 -4.18 5.83
C VAL A 155 25.73 -2.69 5.99
N VAL A 156 25.45 -1.88 4.98
CA VAL A 156 25.62 -0.42 5.02
C VAL A 156 24.29 0.30 4.80
N ALA A 157 24.03 1.33 5.60
CA ALA A 157 22.95 2.29 5.40
C ALA A 157 23.55 3.66 5.01
N GLN A 158 23.16 4.18 3.84
CA GLN A 158 23.71 5.44 3.31
C GLN A 158 23.10 6.69 3.96
N ASN A 159 21.88 6.59 4.47
CA ASN A 159 21.12 7.68 5.10
C ASN A 159 20.02 7.13 6.03
N GLY A 160 19.35 8.02 6.76
CA GLY A 160 18.33 7.64 7.74
C GLY A 160 17.14 6.86 7.14
N ALA A 161 16.77 7.10 5.88
CA ALA A 161 15.71 6.34 5.22
C ALA A 161 16.15 4.90 4.92
N SER A 162 17.37 4.71 4.39
CA SER A 162 17.96 3.38 4.20
C SER A 162 18.18 2.66 5.54
N LEU A 163 18.59 3.36 6.59
CA LEU A 163 18.75 2.79 7.92
C LEU A 163 17.43 2.25 8.44
N SER A 164 16.37 3.05 8.37
CA SER A 164 15.03 2.64 8.80
C SER A 164 14.53 1.40 8.05
N GLN A 165 14.85 1.27 6.76
CA GLN A 165 14.55 0.05 6.00
C GLN A 165 15.39 -1.15 6.44
N LYS A 166 16.70 -0.98 6.64
CA LYS A 166 17.58 -2.08 7.11
C LYS A 166 17.20 -2.55 8.51
N LEU A 167 16.81 -1.65 9.40
CA LEU A 167 16.30 -1.99 10.75
C LEU A 167 14.97 -2.75 10.68
N LEU A 168 14.08 -2.42 9.74
CA LEU A 168 12.85 -3.19 9.50
C LEU A 168 13.15 -4.60 8.98
N GLN A 169 14.10 -4.73 8.05
CA GLN A 169 14.58 -6.03 7.56
C GLN A 169 15.14 -6.86 8.73
N LEU A 170 16.09 -6.29 9.48
CA LEU A 170 16.70 -6.93 10.65
C LEU A 170 15.65 -7.39 11.66
N SER A 171 14.63 -6.56 11.92
CA SER A 171 13.49 -6.91 12.79
C SER A 171 12.60 -8.03 12.24
N ASN A 172 12.58 -8.25 10.91
CA ASN A 172 11.96 -9.41 10.28
C ASN A 172 12.84 -10.67 10.37
N GLY A 173 14.09 -10.51 10.82
CA GLY A 173 15.03 -11.59 11.09
C GLY A 173 16.08 -11.82 10.01
N ALA A 174 16.15 -10.97 8.97
CA ALA A 174 17.19 -11.03 7.96
C ALA A 174 17.39 -9.65 7.32
N VAL A 175 18.59 -9.31 6.87
CA VAL A 175 18.89 -8.01 6.26
C VAL A 175 19.77 -8.18 5.03
N TYR A 176 19.52 -7.37 3.99
CA TYR A 176 20.40 -7.39 2.82
C TYR A 176 21.77 -6.78 3.14
N THR A 177 22.85 -7.37 2.64
CA THR A 177 24.20 -6.80 2.67
C THR A 177 24.35 -5.70 1.62
N ASP A 178 25.53 -5.10 1.52
CA ASP A 178 25.90 -4.16 0.45
C ASP A 178 26.05 -4.87 -0.91
N GLU A 179 26.37 -6.16 -0.89
CA GLU A 179 26.48 -7.03 -2.08
C GLU A 179 25.13 -7.66 -2.51
N GLU A 180 24.03 -7.20 -1.91
CA GLU A 180 22.66 -7.69 -2.12
C GLU A 180 22.40 -9.14 -1.65
N ASP A 181 23.35 -9.77 -0.95
CA ASP A 181 23.15 -11.06 -0.28
C ASP A 181 22.27 -10.91 0.98
N VAL A 182 21.74 -12.03 1.47
CA VAL A 182 20.87 -12.07 2.66
C VAL A 182 21.66 -12.54 3.88
N ARG A 183 21.82 -11.65 4.86
CA ARG A 183 22.34 -11.98 6.19
C ARG A 183 21.20 -12.36 7.12
N LEU A 184 21.20 -13.59 7.63
CA LEU A 184 20.20 -14.08 8.59
C LEU A 184 20.55 -13.61 10.00
N ILE A 185 19.55 -13.17 10.77
CA ILE A 185 19.72 -12.64 12.13
C ILE A 185 19.00 -13.52 13.15
N HIS A 186 17.74 -13.88 12.88
CA HIS A 186 16.94 -14.77 13.74
C HIS A 186 15.66 -15.24 13.03
N ASP A 187 14.98 -16.25 13.57
CA ASP A 187 13.72 -16.77 13.04
C ASP A 187 12.47 -16.40 13.86
N LYS A 188 12.60 -15.57 14.89
CA LYS A 188 11.52 -15.31 15.87
C LYS A 188 10.15 -14.92 15.29
N LYS A 189 10.08 -14.19 14.18
CA LYS A 189 8.80 -13.88 13.52
C LYS A 189 8.21 -15.07 12.77
N LEU A 190 9.05 -15.96 12.22
CA LEU A 190 8.60 -17.23 11.65
C LEU A 190 8.07 -18.14 12.76
N ASP A 191 8.76 -18.19 13.90
CA ASP A 191 8.30 -18.96 15.06
C ASP A 191 6.96 -18.42 15.57
N LYS A 192 6.81 -17.09 15.66
CA LYS A 192 5.52 -16.48 16.03
C LYS A 192 4.43 -16.71 14.97
N LEU A 193 4.79 -16.75 13.71
CA LEU A 193 3.85 -17.06 12.62
C LEU A 193 3.37 -18.51 12.70
N GLU A 194 4.23 -19.45 13.09
CA GLU A 194 3.86 -20.85 13.33
C GLU A 194 2.81 -20.95 14.44
N GLU A 195 3.01 -20.26 15.58
CA GLU A 195 2.01 -20.18 16.64
C GLU A 195 0.65 -19.64 16.14
N ILE A 196 0.66 -18.58 15.32
CA ILE A 196 -0.57 -17.99 14.76
C ILE A 196 -1.28 -18.96 13.80
N ILE A 197 -0.51 -19.72 13.01
CA ILE A 197 -1.05 -20.75 12.11
C ILE A 197 -1.70 -21.87 12.92
N GLU A 198 -1.08 -22.32 14.02
CA GLU A 198 -1.68 -23.31 14.92
C GLU A 198 -2.96 -22.79 15.60
N GLU A 199 -2.93 -21.54 16.10
CA GLU A 199 -4.08 -20.86 16.72
C GLU A 199 -5.27 -20.70 15.75
N SER A 200 -5.01 -20.63 14.44
CA SER A 200 -6.06 -20.52 13.42
C SER A 200 -6.87 -21.80 13.23
N GLN A 201 -6.46 -22.93 13.82
CA GLN A 201 -7.17 -24.21 13.76
C GLN A 201 -7.56 -24.64 12.34
N GLY A 202 -6.68 -24.39 11.35
CA GLY A 202 -6.88 -24.76 9.95
C GLY A 202 -7.77 -23.79 9.15
N GLN A 203 -8.13 -22.65 9.73
CA GLN A 203 -8.73 -21.55 9.00
C GLN A 203 -7.68 -20.89 8.08
N PRO A 204 -8.03 -20.56 6.82
CA PRO A 204 -7.08 -19.95 5.91
C PRO A 204 -6.57 -18.57 6.35
N ILE A 205 -5.26 -18.36 6.20
CA ILE A 205 -4.56 -17.12 6.54
C ILE A 205 -4.04 -16.45 5.27
N LEU A 206 -4.35 -15.15 5.13
CA LEU A 206 -3.72 -14.27 4.15
C LEU A 206 -2.54 -13.55 4.83
N LEU A 207 -1.33 -13.88 4.41
CA LEU A 207 -0.09 -13.36 4.98
C LEU A 207 0.56 -12.33 4.06
N PHE A 208 0.79 -11.13 4.57
CA PHE A 208 1.52 -10.09 3.87
C PHE A 208 3.00 -10.06 4.27
N TYR A 209 3.89 -10.03 3.28
CA TYR A 209 5.33 -9.85 3.44
C TYR A 209 5.82 -8.62 2.67
N ASN A 210 6.96 -8.05 3.07
CA ASN A 210 7.48 -6.82 2.45
C ASN A 210 8.79 -7.04 1.68
N PHE A 211 9.66 -7.96 2.10
CA PHE A 211 10.96 -8.19 1.46
C PHE A 211 11.01 -9.55 0.73
N LYS A 212 11.81 -9.67 -0.34
CA LYS A 212 11.99 -10.94 -1.06
C LYS A 212 12.53 -12.05 -0.15
N HIS A 213 13.50 -11.75 0.70
CA HIS A 213 14.00 -12.70 1.69
C HIS A 213 12.91 -13.18 2.66
N ASP A 214 11.89 -12.36 2.97
CA ASP A 214 10.76 -12.80 3.80
C ASP A 214 9.95 -13.86 3.06
N LYS A 215 9.60 -13.59 1.78
CA LYS A 215 8.90 -14.57 0.91
C LYS A 215 9.64 -15.89 0.89
N GLU A 216 10.94 -15.85 0.62
CA GLU A 216 11.78 -17.05 0.51
C GLU A 216 11.85 -17.82 1.81
N ARG A 217 12.10 -17.15 2.94
CA ARG A 217 12.15 -17.78 4.27
C ARG A 217 10.80 -18.37 4.69
N ILE A 218 9.70 -17.67 4.41
CA ILE A 218 8.35 -18.16 4.66
C ILE A 218 8.08 -19.42 3.82
N LEU A 219 8.35 -19.41 2.52
CA LEU A 219 8.19 -20.59 1.65
C LEU A 219 9.13 -21.74 2.02
N GLN A 220 10.30 -21.42 2.59
CA GLN A 220 11.22 -22.42 3.11
C GLN A 220 10.67 -23.11 4.36
N ARG A 221 10.07 -22.35 5.30
CA ARG A 221 9.52 -22.87 6.55
C ARG A 221 8.15 -23.55 6.36
N PHE A 222 7.26 -22.93 5.60
CA PHE A 222 5.88 -23.38 5.38
C PHE A 222 5.71 -23.84 3.93
N LYS A 223 5.86 -25.15 3.68
CA LYS A 223 5.89 -25.73 2.32
C LYS A 223 4.52 -25.69 1.63
N GLU A 224 3.46 -25.60 2.41
CA GLU A 224 2.08 -25.48 1.99
C GLU A 224 1.68 -24.04 1.60
N ALA A 225 2.54 -23.06 1.86
CA ALA A 225 2.31 -21.67 1.49
C ALA A 225 2.20 -21.52 -0.03
N THR A 226 1.14 -20.87 -0.49
CA THR A 226 0.89 -20.57 -1.91
C THR A 226 1.07 -19.08 -2.16
N THR A 227 1.57 -18.70 -3.34
CA THR A 227 1.76 -17.29 -3.74
C THR A 227 0.69 -16.87 -4.75
N LEU A 228 0.55 -15.56 -4.98
CA LEU A 228 -0.31 -15.03 -6.04
C LEU A 228 0.18 -15.32 -7.47
N GLU A 229 1.35 -15.95 -7.63
CA GLU A 229 1.89 -16.36 -8.94
C GLU A 229 1.19 -17.63 -9.46
N ASP A 230 0.53 -18.39 -8.58
CA ASP A 230 -0.25 -19.56 -8.97
C ASP A 230 -1.51 -19.14 -9.72
N SER A 231 -1.61 -19.49 -11.00
CA SER A 231 -2.73 -19.12 -11.88
C SER A 231 -4.14 -19.39 -11.32
N ASN A 232 -4.31 -20.40 -10.46
CA ASN A 232 -5.61 -20.78 -9.89
C ASN A 232 -5.74 -20.43 -8.40
N TYR A 233 -4.86 -19.60 -7.83
CA TYR A 233 -4.87 -19.28 -6.40
C TYR A 233 -6.23 -18.77 -5.92
N LYS A 234 -6.97 -18.01 -6.74
CA LYS A 234 -8.27 -17.44 -6.36
C LYS A 234 -9.32 -18.52 -6.12
N GLU A 235 -9.40 -19.47 -7.03
CA GLU A 235 -10.38 -20.57 -6.97
C GLU A 235 -10.06 -21.50 -5.81
N ARG A 236 -8.78 -21.87 -5.65
CA ARG A 236 -8.29 -22.69 -4.54
C ARG A 236 -8.42 -22.01 -3.18
N TRP A 237 -8.19 -20.70 -3.12
CA TRP A 237 -8.41 -19.92 -1.91
C TRP A 237 -9.89 -19.92 -1.53
N ASN A 238 -10.76 -19.54 -2.47
CA ASN A 238 -12.20 -19.43 -2.21
C ASN A 238 -12.88 -20.79 -1.96
N SER A 239 -12.29 -21.90 -2.39
CA SER A 239 -12.73 -23.27 -2.04
C SER A 239 -12.14 -23.80 -0.72
N GLY A 240 -11.19 -23.09 -0.11
CA GLY A 240 -10.57 -23.47 1.16
C GLY A 240 -9.39 -24.44 1.06
N ASP A 241 -8.91 -24.70 -0.16
CA ASP A 241 -7.76 -25.58 -0.46
C ASP A 241 -6.43 -24.97 -0.04
N ILE A 242 -6.32 -23.64 -0.05
CA ILE A 242 -5.11 -22.92 0.40
C ILE A 242 -5.30 -22.53 1.86
N LYS A 243 -4.43 -23.05 2.74
CA LYS A 243 -4.41 -22.69 4.17
C LYS A 243 -3.54 -21.47 4.47
N LEU A 244 -2.50 -21.25 3.68
CA LEU A 244 -1.61 -20.11 3.82
C LEU A 244 -1.36 -19.48 2.45
N LEU A 245 -2.01 -18.34 2.19
CA LEU A 245 -1.79 -17.55 0.98
C LEU A 245 -0.89 -16.38 1.31
N ILE A 246 0.25 -16.25 0.63
CA ILE A 246 1.22 -15.20 0.88
C ILE A 246 1.27 -14.20 -0.27
N ALA A 247 1.32 -12.92 0.05
CA ALA A 247 1.28 -11.85 -0.93
C ALA A 247 2.17 -10.67 -0.55
N HIS A 248 2.76 -10.02 -1.54
CA HIS A 248 3.28 -8.67 -1.37
C HIS A 248 2.11 -7.67 -1.43
N PRO A 249 1.99 -6.70 -0.51
CA PRO A 249 0.87 -5.73 -0.47
C PRO A 249 0.61 -5.04 -1.80
N ALA A 250 1.67 -4.64 -2.51
CA ALA A 250 1.53 -3.99 -3.83
C ALA A 250 0.89 -4.88 -4.91
N SER A 251 0.97 -6.22 -4.78
CA SER A 251 0.30 -7.16 -5.69
C SER A 251 -1.17 -7.38 -5.34
N ALA A 252 -1.58 -7.05 -4.10
CA ALA A 252 -2.93 -7.20 -3.60
C ALA A 252 -3.79 -5.92 -3.70
N GLY A 253 -3.21 -4.81 -4.14
CA GLY A 253 -3.92 -3.53 -4.33
C GLY A 253 -4.92 -3.51 -5.49
N HIS A 254 -4.95 -4.55 -6.33
CA HIS A 254 -5.94 -4.72 -7.39
C HIS A 254 -6.93 -5.81 -6.96
N GLY A 255 -8.21 -5.46 -6.77
CA GLY A 255 -9.26 -6.29 -6.17
C GLY A 255 -9.13 -7.80 -6.42
N LEU A 256 -8.56 -8.52 -5.45
CA LEU A 256 -8.22 -9.94 -5.61
C LEU A 256 -9.45 -10.86 -5.55
N ASN A 257 -10.60 -10.38 -5.09
CA ASN A 257 -11.84 -11.15 -4.86
C ASN A 257 -11.61 -12.44 -4.04
N LEU A 258 -11.07 -12.26 -2.84
CA LEU A 258 -10.69 -13.33 -1.90
C LEU A 258 -11.63 -13.47 -0.69
N GLN A 259 -12.82 -12.87 -0.76
CA GLN A 259 -13.72 -12.73 0.39
C GLN A 259 -14.25 -14.06 0.93
N GLN A 260 -14.24 -15.13 0.13
CA GLN A 260 -14.80 -16.42 0.53
C GLN A 260 -13.78 -17.35 1.18
N GLY A 261 -12.49 -17.19 0.87
CA GLY A 261 -11.48 -18.14 1.35
C GLY A 261 -11.03 -17.94 2.79
N GLY A 262 -11.16 -16.75 3.37
CA GLY A 262 -10.73 -16.54 4.75
C GLY A 262 -10.98 -15.13 5.27
N HIS A 263 -10.84 -14.99 6.59
CA HIS A 263 -11.03 -13.73 7.31
C HIS A 263 -9.86 -13.39 8.26
N ILE A 264 -8.81 -14.23 8.30
CA ILE A 264 -7.61 -13.99 9.08
C ILE A 264 -6.55 -13.37 8.17
N ILE A 265 -6.05 -12.20 8.57
CA ILE A 265 -4.98 -11.48 7.86
C ILE A 265 -3.82 -11.27 8.83
N VAL A 266 -2.62 -11.67 8.40
CA VAL A 266 -1.39 -11.50 9.18
C VAL A 266 -0.40 -10.65 8.39
N TRP A 267 0.22 -9.67 9.06
CA TRP A 267 1.28 -8.86 8.48
C TRP A 267 2.62 -9.28 9.09
N PHE A 268 3.44 -10.01 8.32
CA PHE A 268 4.76 -10.44 8.75
C PHE A 268 5.74 -9.26 8.85
N GLY A 269 5.75 -8.43 7.81
CA GLY A 269 6.50 -7.18 7.73
C GLY A 269 5.56 -6.01 7.49
N LEU A 270 5.70 -4.95 8.28
CA LEU A 270 4.90 -3.74 8.12
C LEU A 270 5.46 -2.86 7.00
N THR A 271 4.57 -2.19 6.28
CA THR A 271 4.90 -1.15 5.30
C THR A 271 4.86 0.23 5.95
N TRP A 272 5.47 1.23 5.31
CA TRP A 272 5.40 2.63 5.73
C TRP A 272 4.06 3.30 5.38
N SER A 273 3.31 2.70 4.45
CA SER A 273 2.02 3.17 3.94
C SER A 273 1.17 1.99 3.52
#